data_AF-M5RQN4-F1
#
_entry.id   AF-M5RQN4-F1
#
_cell.length_a   1.000
_cell.length_b   1.000
_cell.length_c   1.000
_cell.angle_alpha   90.00
_cell.angle_beta   90.00
_cell.angle_gamma   90.00
#
_symmetry.space_group_name_H-M   'P 1'
#
loop_
_entity.id
_entity.type
_entity.pdbx_description
1 polymer ?
#
loop_
_entity_poly.entity_id
_entity_poly.type
_entity_poly.pdbx_seq_one_letter_code
_entity_poly.pdbx_strand_id
1 'polypeptide(L)'
;MAEAMMDALDAEQTIFCPAFPRAGRTVYQGHLFVDGTLLNESGMQNHPLNPMQDANLVRFLARQVTRPVGLLRYHDLADASSAGGSLQTHRRDGIAHGVIDCVDDSQLQTIAAAVSDMPLLTGGSGLARYLGDAYRKSGLIETHRASSELPAISGRSLILSGSCSQATNQQVAKAKSFCSTWQLDVLEIARDPGTYQRRLLAWAEASDANRPLLIYSTDDPEGVRSVQQTLGANEAAELIESFLGKVAVELTTDFGVRRLIVAGGETSGAVVRDLGIRALKIGPEICAGVPWTQSIGGPPLAIALKSGNFGDENFFHTALEMLA
;
A
#
# COMPACT_ATOMS: atom_id res chain seq x y z
N MET A 1 -11.54 -14.95 -8.65
CA MET A 1 -12.24 -14.02 -7.73
C MET A 1 -13.29 -13.20 -8.47
N ALA A 2 -12.95 -12.45 -9.52
CA ALA A 2 -13.91 -11.57 -10.22
C ALA A 2 -15.18 -12.30 -10.70
N GLU A 3 -15.08 -13.40 -11.45
CA GLU A 3 -16.27 -14.13 -11.92
C GLU A 3 -17.13 -14.70 -10.78
N ALA A 4 -16.51 -15.18 -9.70
CA ALA A 4 -17.26 -15.62 -8.52
C ALA A 4 -18.02 -14.48 -7.83
N MET A 5 -17.44 -13.26 -7.81
CA MET A 5 -18.14 -12.07 -7.32
C MET A 5 -19.25 -11.63 -8.28
N MET A 6 -19.02 -11.76 -9.59
CA MET A 6 -20.04 -11.50 -10.60
C MET A 6 -21.24 -12.43 -10.42
N ASP A 7 -21.01 -13.73 -10.23
CA ASP A 7 -22.06 -14.71 -9.97
C ASP A 7 -22.84 -14.40 -8.69
N ALA A 8 -22.13 -14.04 -7.62
CA ALA A 8 -22.76 -13.70 -6.34
C ALA A 8 -23.60 -12.42 -6.39
N LEU A 9 -23.28 -11.49 -7.30
CA LEU A 9 -23.96 -10.20 -7.47
C LEU A 9 -24.93 -10.17 -8.67
N ASP A 10 -25.08 -11.28 -9.39
CA ASP A 10 -25.80 -11.35 -10.67
C ASP A 10 -25.33 -10.27 -11.67
N ALA A 11 -24.02 -10.03 -11.69
CA ALA A 11 -23.40 -9.02 -12.55
C ALA A 11 -22.98 -9.63 -13.89
N GLU A 12 -23.52 -9.11 -14.99
CA GLU A 12 -23.16 -9.54 -16.34
C GLU A 12 -21.80 -9.00 -16.80
N GLN A 13 -21.36 -7.86 -16.24
CA GLN A 13 -20.18 -7.14 -16.68
C GLN A 13 -19.44 -6.49 -15.51
N THR A 14 -18.11 -6.51 -15.55
CA THR A 14 -17.23 -5.70 -14.70
C THR A 14 -16.07 -5.12 -15.50
N ILE A 15 -15.38 -4.15 -14.91
CA ILE A 15 -14.21 -3.50 -15.51
C ILE A 15 -12.92 -3.91 -14.80
N PHE A 16 -11.78 -3.74 -15.47
CA PHE A 16 -10.43 -3.94 -14.95
C PHE A 16 -9.60 -2.68 -15.24
N CYS A 17 -9.47 -1.82 -14.23
CA CYS A 17 -8.69 -0.58 -14.31
C CYS A 17 -7.53 -0.59 -13.30
N PRO A 18 -6.37 -1.22 -13.61
CA PRO A 18 -5.23 -1.25 -12.69
C PRO A 18 -4.40 0.04 -12.71
N ALA A 19 -4.75 1.02 -13.55
CA ALA A 19 -4.02 2.26 -13.68
C ALA A 19 -4.00 3.06 -12.37
N PHE A 20 -2.84 3.63 -12.08
CA PHE A 20 -2.63 4.61 -11.02
C PHE A 20 -1.55 5.58 -11.50
N PRO A 21 -1.89 6.56 -12.36
CA PRO A 21 -0.93 7.40 -13.06
C PRO A 21 0.00 8.17 -12.11
N ARG A 22 -0.53 8.67 -10.98
CA ARG A 22 0.27 9.32 -9.92
C ARG A 22 1.32 8.43 -9.26
N ALA A 23 1.15 7.12 -9.36
CA ALA A 23 2.14 6.14 -8.95
C ALA A 23 2.87 5.52 -10.16
N GLY A 24 2.83 6.14 -11.34
CA GLY A 24 3.55 5.66 -12.53
C GLY A 24 2.93 4.44 -13.22
N ARG A 25 1.68 4.06 -12.90
CA ARG A 25 0.98 2.93 -13.54
C ARG A 25 -0.02 3.45 -14.56
N THR A 26 0.20 3.19 -15.84
CA THR A 26 -0.69 3.61 -16.94
C THR A 26 -1.03 2.46 -17.85
N VAL A 27 -2.21 2.49 -18.48
CA VAL A 27 -2.63 1.49 -19.46
C VAL A 27 -2.90 2.17 -20.79
N TYR A 28 -2.32 1.66 -21.87
CA TYR A 28 -2.55 2.18 -23.21
C TYR A 28 -2.61 1.04 -24.22
N GLN A 29 -3.63 1.02 -25.08
CA GLN A 29 -3.90 -0.08 -26.00
C GLN A 29 -3.94 -1.44 -25.28
N GLY A 30 -4.48 -1.47 -24.05
CA GLY A 30 -4.54 -2.64 -23.18
C GLY A 30 -3.20 -3.08 -22.59
N HIS A 31 -2.10 -2.34 -22.79
CA HIS A 31 -0.79 -2.67 -22.24
C HIS A 31 -0.52 -1.86 -20.97
N LEU A 32 -0.14 -2.54 -19.88
CA LEU A 32 0.26 -1.88 -18.63
C LEU A 32 1.72 -1.43 -18.69
N PHE A 33 1.95 -0.18 -18.31
CA PHE A 33 3.26 0.43 -18.13
C PHE A 33 3.51 0.73 -16.65
N VAL A 34 4.77 0.63 -16.24
CA VAL A 34 5.31 1.01 -14.94
C VAL A 34 6.44 2.00 -15.20
N ASP A 35 6.25 3.24 -14.76
CA ASP A 35 7.22 4.34 -14.93
C ASP A 35 7.69 4.51 -16.40
N GLY A 36 6.77 4.33 -17.34
CA GLY A 36 7.02 4.47 -18.78
C GLY A 36 7.60 3.22 -19.46
N THR A 37 7.90 2.15 -18.72
CA THR A 37 8.36 0.86 -19.26
C THR A 37 7.24 -0.16 -19.26
N LEU A 38 7.20 -1.08 -20.24
CA LEU A 38 6.20 -2.16 -20.24
C LEU A 38 6.31 -3.01 -18.97
N LEU A 39 5.19 -3.52 -18.49
CA LEU A 39 5.13 -4.34 -17.27
C LEU A 39 6.17 -5.47 -17.26
N ASN A 40 6.30 -6.19 -18.37
CA ASN A 40 7.22 -7.32 -18.53
C ASN A 40 8.69 -6.92 -18.75
N GLU A 41 9.00 -5.63 -18.71
CA GLU A 41 10.35 -5.08 -18.81
C GLU A 41 10.71 -4.23 -17.57
N SER A 42 9.77 -4.02 -16.66
CA SER A 42 9.87 -3.12 -15.50
C SER A 42 10.59 -3.68 -14.27
N GLY A 43 11.03 -4.94 -14.33
CA GLY A 43 11.48 -5.74 -13.19
C GLY A 43 10.39 -6.69 -12.67
N MET A 44 9.11 -6.39 -12.91
CA MET A 44 7.99 -7.28 -12.53
C MET A 44 8.03 -8.63 -13.23
N GLN A 45 8.72 -8.77 -14.36
CA GLN A 45 8.97 -10.06 -15.01
C GLN A 45 9.76 -11.04 -14.15
N ASN A 46 10.53 -10.54 -13.18
CA ASN A 46 11.34 -11.33 -12.26
C ASN A 46 10.74 -11.37 -10.84
N HIS A 47 9.48 -10.93 -10.66
CA HIS A 47 8.87 -10.91 -9.33
C HIS A 47 8.82 -12.34 -8.75
N PRO A 48 9.23 -12.55 -7.47
CA PRO A 48 9.45 -13.89 -6.92
C PRO A 48 8.18 -14.75 -6.81
N LEU A 49 7.01 -14.13 -6.67
CA LEU A 49 5.73 -14.85 -6.47
C LEU A 49 4.84 -14.86 -7.72
N ASN A 50 4.85 -13.77 -8.50
CA ASN A 50 3.93 -13.54 -9.61
C ASN A 50 4.69 -12.81 -10.74
N PRO A 51 5.64 -13.50 -11.39
CA PRO A 51 6.40 -12.92 -12.48
C PRO A 51 5.47 -12.53 -13.64
N MET A 52 5.53 -11.26 -14.03
CA MET A 52 4.65 -10.68 -15.05
C MET A 52 5.37 -10.63 -16.39
N GLN A 53 5.20 -11.67 -17.22
CA GLN A 53 5.88 -11.80 -18.52
C GLN A 53 5.09 -11.23 -19.70
N ASP A 54 3.89 -10.68 -19.45
CA ASP A 54 2.99 -10.21 -20.48
C ASP A 54 2.33 -8.89 -20.05
N ALA A 55 2.64 -7.79 -20.75
CA ALA A 55 2.04 -6.49 -20.46
C ALA A 55 0.62 -6.33 -21.01
N ASN A 56 0.17 -7.17 -21.94
CA ASN A 56 -1.16 -7.06 -22.53
C ASN A 56 -2.20 -7.61 -21.55
N LEU A 57 -2.94 -6.70 -20.90
CA LEU A 57 -3.88 -7.03 -19.85
C LEU A 57 -5.09 -7.82 -20.36
N VAL A 58 -5.51 -7.62 -21.61
CA VAL A 58 -6.62 -8.38 -22.21
C VAL A 58 -6.22 -9.85 -22.31
N ARG A 59 -5.04 -10.13 -22.89
CA ARG A 59 -4.51 -11.48 -23.03
C ARG A 59 -4.15 -12.10 -21.69
N PHE A 60 -3.58 -11.31 -20.78
CA PHE A 60 -3.22 -11.75 -19.44
C PHE A 60 -4.46 -12.20 -18.66
N LEU A 61 -5.51 -11.35 -18.63
CA LEU A 61 -6.74 -11.64 -17.91
C LEU A 61 -7.50 -12.83 -18.52
N ALA A 62 -7.55 -12.94 -19.86
CA ALA A 62 -8.23 -14.03 -20.55
C ALA A 62 -7.70 -15.44 -20.20
N ARG A 63 -6.49 -15.55 -19.62
CA ARG A 63 -5.96 -16.83 -19.12
C ARG A 63 -6.51 -17.23 -17.75
N GLN A 64 -7.17 -16.31 -17.05
CA GLN A 64 -7.59 -16.45 -15.65
C GLN A 64 -9.11 -16.45 -15.47
N VAL A 65 -9.87 -16.22 -16.54
CA VAL A 65 -11.32 -16.09 -16.55
C VAL A 65 -11.93 -16.93 -17.67
N THR A 66 -13.21 -17.26 -17.54
CA THR A 66 -13.93 -18.09 -18.51
C THR A 66 -14.79 -17.28 -19.48
N ARG A 67 -15.24 -16.09 -19.08
CA ARG A 67 -16.07 -15.19 -19.88
C ARG A 67 -15.22 -14.25 -20.77
N PRO A 68 -15.76 -13.73 -21.88
CA PRO A 68 -15.00 -12.91 -22.81
C PRO A 68 -14.43 -11.62 -22.19
N VAL A 69 -13.20 -11.28 -22.61
CA VAL A 69 -12.47 -10.07 -22.21
C VAL A 69 -12.36 -9.12 -23.40
N GLY A 70 -12.68 -7.85 -23.18
CA GLY A 70 -12.56 -6.78 -24.17
C GLY A 70 -11.71 -5.62 -23.65
N LEU A 71 -11.56 -4.59 -24.49
CA LEU A 71 -10.77 -3.40 -24.22
C LEU A 71 -11.58 -2.14 -24.50
N LEU A 72 -11.84 -1.35 -23.45
CA LEU A 72 -12.22 0.05 -23.60
C LEU A 72 -10.94 0.84 -23.89
N ARG A 73 -10.86 1.39 -25.10
CA ARG A 73 -9.66 2.05 -25.62
C ARG A 73 -9.63 3.50 -25.16
N TYR A 74 -8.44 4.10 -25.24
CA TYR A 74 -8.22 5.51 -24.93
C TYR A 74 -9.27 6.46 -25.56
N HIS A 75 -9.65 6.24 -26.82
CA HIS A 75 -10.61 7.11 -27.52
C HIS A 75 -12.06 6.94 -27.05
N ASP A 76 -12.40 5.81 -26.42
CA ASP A 76 -13.71 5.61 -25.81
C ASP A 76 -13.90 6.51 -24.58
N LEU A 77 -12.81 7.05 -24.02
CA LEU A 77 -12.78 7.83 -22.78
C LEU A 77 -12.80 9.35 -23.01
N ALA A 78 -13.32 9.81 -24.15
CA ALA A 78 -13.48 11.23 -24.43
C ALA A 78 -14.33 11.95 -23.36
N ASP A 79 -15.40 11.29 -22.91
CA ASP A 79 -16.23 11.67 -21.77
C ASP A 79 -16.95 10.44 -21.18
N ALA A 80 -17.68 10.64 -20.09
CA ALA A 80 -18.35 9.56 -19.38
C ALA A 80 -19.48 8.91 -20.19
N SER A 81 -20.14 9.66 -21.08
CA SER A 81 -21.21 9.14 -21.95
C SER A 81 -20.63 8.24 -23.04
N SER A 82 -19.50 8.64 -23.64
CA SER A 82 -18.75 7.84 -24.60
C SER A 82 -18.30 6.52 -23.96
N ALA A 83 -17.69 6.60 -22.77
CA ALA A 83 -17.22 5.41 -22.06
C ALA A 83 -18.39 4.47 -21.69
N GLY A 84 -19.50 5.03 -21.20
CA GLY A 84 -20.72 4.27 -20.91
C GLY A 84 -21.32 3.61 -22.16
N GLY A 85 -21.33 4.31 -23.31
CA GLY A 85 -21.79 3.77 -24.59
C GLY A 85 -20.94 2.59 -25.08
N SER A 86 -19.61 2.68 -24.95
CA SER A 86 -18.69 1.58 -25.29
C SER A 86 -18.88 0.38 -24.35
N LEU A 87 -19.09 0.61 -23.05
CA LEU A 87 -19.40 -0.46 -22.08
C LEU A 87 -20.72 -1.16 -22.38
N GLN A 88 -21.76 -0.42 -22.76
CA GLN A 88 -23.05 -0.99 -23.18
C GLN A 88 -22.91 -1.80 -24.48
N THR A 89 -22.12 -1.33 -25.44
CA THR A 89 -21.82 -2.07 -26.67
C THR A 89 -21.13 -3.39 -26.35
N HIS A 90 -20.08 -3.34 -25.51
CA HIS A 90 -19.41 -4.53 -25.00
C HIS A 90 -20.38 -5.51 -24.32
N ARG A 91 -21.30 -5.02 -23.50
CA ARG A 91 -22.29 -5.87 -22.84
C ARG A 91 -23.19 -6.59 -23.85
N ARG A 92 -23.65 -5.88 -24.89
CA ARG A 92 -24.45 -6.46 -25.98
C ARG A 92 -23.67 -7.52 -26.77
N ASP A 93 -22.37 -7.33 -26.92
CA ASP A 93 -21.47 -8.27 -27.60
C ASP A 93 -21.03 -9.45 -26.70
N GLY A 94 -21.54 -9.54 -25.47
CA GLY A 94 -21.21 -10.61 -24.51
C GLY A 94 -19.84 -10.45 -23.85
N ILE A 95 -19.21 -9.28 -23.93
CA ILE A 95 -17.97 -8.97 -23.21
C ILE A 95 -18.29 -8.73 -21.73
N ALA A 96 -17.86 -9.67 -20.89
CA ALA A 96 -18.06 -9.65 -19.45
C ALA A 96 -16.98 -8.85 -18.72
N HIS A 97 -15.75 -8.84 -19.23
CA HIS A 97 -14.60 -8.20 -18.58
C HIS A 97 -14.02 -7.08 -19.45
N GLY A 98 -14.18 -5.83 -19.04
CA GLY A 98 -13.62 -4.68 -19.77
C GLY A 98 -12.29 -4.20 -19.18
N VAL A 99 -11.17 -4.52 -19.82
CA VAL A 99 -9.89 -3.82 -19.55
C VAL A 99 -10.04 -2.38 -20.03
N ILE A 100 -9.56 -1.40 -19.25
CA ILE A 100 -9.72 0.02 -19.60
C ILE A 100 -8.35 0.68 -19.72
N ASP A 101 -8.11 1.34 -20.86
CA ASP A 101 -6.98 2.25 -21.03
C ASP A 101 -7.07 3.43 -20.03
N CYS A 102 -5.94 3.89 -19.50
CA CYS A 102 -5.91 5.06 -18.63
C CYS A 102 -4.47 5.54 -18.48
N VAL A 103 -4.17 6.71 -19.03
CA VAL A 103 -2.83 7.31 -19.01
C VAL A 103 -2.72 8.48 -18.04
N ASP A 104 -3.83 9.03 -17.57
CA ASP A 104 -3.85 10.14 -16.61
C ASP A 104 -5.07 10.14 -15.68
N ASP A 105 -5.02 11.00 -14.67
CA ASP A 105 -6.03 11.12 -13.62
C ASP A 105 -7.37 11.69 -14.13
N SER A 106 -7.39 12.43 -15.25
CA SER A 106 -8.64 12.92 -15.84
C SER A 106 -9.45 11.78 -16.45
N GLN A 107 -8.78 10.78 -17.02
CA GLN A 107 -9.44 9.58 -17.51
C GLN A 107 -10.01 8.74 -16.37
N LEU A 108 -9.34 8.65 -15.22
CA LEU A 108 -9.91 7.98 -14.04
C LEU A 108 -11.21 8.65 -13.57
N GLN A 109 -11.32 9.99 -13.66
CA GLN A 109 -12.58 10.70 -13.37
C GLN A 109 -13.69 10.35 -14.36
N THR A 110 -13.36 10.30 -15.65
CA THR A 110 -14.29 9.89 -16.71
C THR A 110 -14.78 8.46 -16.50
N ILE A 111 -13.86 7.53 -16.22
CA ILE A 111 -14.17 6.12 -15.96
C ILE A 111 -15.06 6.01 -14.72
N ALA A 112 -14.70 6.66 -13.60
CA ALA A 112 -15.48 6.61 -12.37
C ALA A 112 -16.93 7.09 -12.57
N ALA A 113 -17.13 8.15 -13.35
CA ALA A 113 -18.47 8.62 -13.69
C ALA A 113 -19.24 7.59 -14.53
N ALA A 114 -18.59 7.00 -15.54
CA ALA A 114 -19.20 6.04 -16.46
C ALA A 114 -19.57 4.69 -15.82
N VAL A 115 -18.91 4.31 -14.72
CA VAL A 115 -19.07 3.00 -14.07
C VAL A 115 -19.77 3.08 -12.70
N SER A 116 -20.24 4.26 -12.32
CA SER A 116 -20.76 4.52 -10.96
C SER A 116 -22.01 3.74 -10.58
N ASP A 117 -22.75 3.20 -11.56
CA ASP A 117 -23.95 2.40 -11.40
C ASP A 117 -23.69 0.88 -11.52
N MET A 118 -22.45 0.46 -11.80
CA MET A 118 -22.12 -0.96 -11.93
C MET A 118 -22.08 -1.64 -10.54
N PRO A 119 -22.66 -2.84 -10.39
CA PRO A 119 -22.71 -3.55 -9.10
C PRO A 119 -21.34 -4.07 -8.66
N LEU A 120 -20.42 -4.29 -9.60
CA LEU A 120 -19.07 -4.78 -9.33
C LEU A 120 -18.05 -4.01 -10.17
N LEU A 121 -17.04 -3.46 -9.48
CA LEU A 121 -15.89 -2.80 -10.08
C LEU A 121 -14.62 -3.54 -9.68
N THR A 122 -13.67 -3.70 -10.61
CA THR A 122 -12.33 -4.19 -10.29
C THR A 122 -11.25 -3.23 -10.81
N GLY A 123 -10.16 -3.11 -10.06
CA GLY A 123 -9.09 -2.19 -10.40
C GLY A 123 -8.14 -1.93 -9.26
N GLY A 124 -7.20 -1.01 -9.50
CA GLY A 124 -6.30 -0.49 -8.48
C GLY A 124 -6.94 0.65 -7.67
N SER A 125 -6.15 1.23 -6.76
CA SER A 125 -6.56 2.36 -5.94
C SER A 125 -6.79 3.66 -6.72
N GLY A 126 -6.25 3.78 -7.94
CA GLY A 126 -6.41 4.95 -8.80
C GLY A 126 -7.88 5.28 -9.07
N LEU A 127 -8.67 4.30 -9.51
CA LEU A 127 -10.09 4.48 -9.78
C LEU A 127 -10.88 4.84 -8.52
N ALA A 128 -10.60 4.14 -7.41
CA ALA A 128 -11.33 4.30 -6.14
C ALA A 128 -11.29 5.75 -5.61
N ARG A 129 -10.22 6.51 -5.92
CA ARG A 129 -10.09 7.92 -5.55
C ARG A 129 -11.23 8.79 -6.11
N TYR A 130 -11.74 8.45 -7.28
CA TYR A 130 -12.73 9.25 -8.01
C TYR A 130 -14.16 8.75 -7.85
N LEU A 131 -14.35 7.50 -7.39
CA LEU A 131 -15.68 6.92 -7.19
C LEU A 131 -16.53 7.70 -6.18
N GLY A 132 -15.94 8.19 -5.08
CA GLY A 132 -16.70 8.96 -4.09
C GLY A 132 -17.30 10.26 -4.67
N ASP A 133 -16.57 10.95 -5.55
CA ASP A 133 -17.11 12.12 -6.25
C ASP A 133 -18.11 11.74 -7.34
N ALA A 134 -17.90 10.61 -8.04
CA ALA A 134 -18.86 10.08 -9.00
C ALA A 134 -20.20 9.72 -8.34
N TYR A 135 -20.18 9.00 -7.21
CA TYR A 135 -21.38 8.64 -6.44
C TYR A 135 -22.12 9.87 -5.91
N ARG A 136 -21.41 10.93 -5.50
CA ARG A 136 -22.04 12.21 -5.13
C ARG A 136 -22.73 12.86 -6.33
N LYS A 137 -22.06 12.91 -7.48
CA LYS A 137 -22.61 13.51 -8.70
C LYS A 137 -23.83 12.75 -9.23
N SER A 138 -23.87 11.44 -9.08
CA SER A 138 -25.02 10.60 -9.45
C SER A 138 -26.13 10.56 -8.39
N GLY A 139 -25.94 11.20 -7.23
CA GLY A 139 -26.92 11.22 -6.15
C GLY A 139 -27.03 9.91 -5.37
N LEU A 140 -26.06 9.00 -5.51
CA LEU A 140 -26.03 7.71 -4.80
C LEU A 140 -25.61 7.86 -3.32
N ILE A 141 -24.86 8.92 -3.00
CA ILE A 141 -24.47 9.26 -1.63
C ILE A 141 -24.67 10.76 -1.38
N GLU A 142 -24.83 11.12 -0.11
CA GLU A 142 -24.96 12.52 0.31
C GLU A 142 -23.71 13.34 -0.06
N THR A 143 -23.94 14.64 -0.31
CA THR A 143 -22.87 15.58 -0.66
C THR A 143 -21.92 15.89 0.50
N HIS A 144 -22.31 15.57 1.74
CA HIS A 144 -21.47 15.79 2.91
C HIS A 144 -20.24 14.88 2.86
N ARG A 145 -19.06 15.51 2.77
CA ARG A 145 -17.79 14.81 2.97
C ARG A 145 -17.62 14.59 4.47
N ALA A 146 -17.59 13.32 4.88
CA ALA A 146 -17.10 12.97 6.22
C ALA A 146 -15.69 13.56 6.40
N SER A 147 -15.43 14.21 7.53
CA SER A 147 -14.11 14.76 7.82
C SER A 147 -13.09 13.63 7.88
N SER A 148 -12.03 13.73 7.07
CA SER A 148 -10.84 12.88 7.18
C SER A 148 -9.93 13.31 8.33
N GLU A 149 -10.37 14.24 9.18
CA GLU A 149 -9.61 14.63 10.36
C GLU A 149 -9.55 13.47 11.34
N LEU A 150 -8.31 13.16 11.73
CA LEU A 150 -8.04 12.35 12.89
C LEU A 150 -7.87 13.30 14.09
N PRO A 151 -8.38 12.93 15.27
CA PRO A 151 -8.07 13.66 16.48
C PRO A 151 -6.55 13.69 16.68
N ALA A 152 -6.04 14.76 17.29
CA ALA A 152 -4.64 14.84 17.66
C ALA A 152 -4.31 13.71 18.66
N ILE A 153 -3.29 12.91 18.35
CA ILE A 153 -2.82 11.82 19.20
C ILE A 153 -1.43 12.21 19.71
N SER A 154 -1.37 12.61 20.97
CA SER A 154 -0.12 12.90 21.67
C SER A 154 0.58 11.63 22.12
N GLY A 155 1.91 11.66 22.16
CA GLY A 155 2.74 10.55 22.64
C GLY A 155 4.02 10.43 21.82
N ARG A 156 4.90 9.53 22.24
CA ARG A 156 6.19 9.34 21.58
C ARG A 156 5.98 8.76 20.17
N SER A 157 6.83 9.20 19.25
CA SER A 157 6.84 8.69 17.87
C SER A 157 7.83 7.55 17.72
N LEU A 158 7.43 6.52 16.97
CA LEU A 158 8.23 5.34 16.67
C LEU A 158 8.15 5.05 15.16
N ILE A 159 9.31 4.79 14.56
CA ILE A 159 9.46 4.30 13.20
C ILE A 159 10.04 2.89 13.28
N LEU A 160 9.33 1.91 12.70
CA LEU A 160 9.78 0.53 12.54
C LEU A 160 10.00 0.26 11.05
N SER A 161 11.23 -0.08 10.66
CA SER A 161 11.59 -0.30 9.25
C SER A 161 12.17 -1.68 9.04
N GLY A 162 11.36 -2.59 8.51
CA GLY A 162 11.80 -3.94 8.12
C GLY A 162 12.17 -4.08 6.64
N SER A 163 11.80 -3.10 5.82
CA SER A 163 12.01 -3.16 4.36
C SER A 163 13.45 -2.81 3.95
N CYS A 164 14.01 -3.59 3.02
CA CYS A 164 15.31 -3.35 2.38
C CYS A 164 15.20 -2.69 0.98
N SER A 165 14.06 -2.06 0.65
CA SER A 165 13.91 -1.37 -0.63
C SER A 165 14.87 -0.18 -0.76
N GLN A 166 15.17 0.27 -1.98
CA GLN A 166 16.00 1.46 -2.20
C GLN A 166 15.37 2.72 -1.59
N ALA A 167 14.05 2.91 -1.75
CA ALA A 167 13.34 4.05 -1.17
C ALA A 167 13.42 4.04 0.37
N THR A 168 13.18 2.88 1.00
CA THR A 168 13.29 2.75 2.47
C THR A 168 14.71 3.01 2.96
N ASN A 169 15.73 2.52 2.25
CA ASN A 169 17.15 2.78 2.56
C ASN A 169 17.46 4.30 2.61
N GLN A 170 17.01 5.04 1.60
CA GLN A 170 17.19 6.50 1.54
C GLN A 170 16.45 7.22 2.67
N GLN A 171 15.21 6.82 2.94
CA GLN A 171 14.39 7.37 4.02
C GLN A 171 15.02 7.14 5.41
N VAL A 172 15.53 5.93 5.67
CA VAL A 172 16.24 5.59 6.92
C VAL A 172 17.52 6.41 7.05
N ALA A 173 18.31 6.53 5.98
CA ALA A 173 19.53 7.33 5.99
C ALA A 173 19.26 8.79 6.38
N LYS A 174 18.17 9.38 5.87
CA LYS A 174 17.76 10.75 6.20
C LYS A 174 17.25 10.87 7.64
N ALA A 175 16.45 9.90 8.09
CA ALA A 175 15.86 9.89 9.43
C ALA A 175 16.88 9.78 10.58
N LYS A 176 18.07 9.23 10.33
CA LYS A 176 19.17 9.19 11.31
C LYS A 176 19.54 10.58 11.86
N SER A 177 19.35 11.65 11.08
CA SER A 177 19.69 13.01 11.50
C SER A 177 18.76 13.57 12.59
N PHE A 178 17.52 13.09 12.71
CA PHE A 178 16.52 13.61 13.65
C PHE A 178 15.96 12.54 14.62
N CYS A 179 16.12 11.25 14.34
CA CYS A 179 15.68 10.16 15.22
C CYS A 179 16.80 9.68 16.15
N SER A 180 16.44 9.12 17.29
CA SER A 180 17.29 8.18 18.03
C SER A 180 17.20 6.83 17.34
N THR A 181 18.31 6.28 16.87
CA THR A 181 18.30 5.11 15.97
C THR A 181 18.90 3.86 16.58
N TRP A 182 18.30 2.70 16.30
CA TRP A 182 18.82 1.38 16.62
C TRP A 182 18.73 0.46 15.39
N GLN A 183 19.89 0.00 14.91
CA GLN A 183 19.95 -1.00 13.84
C GLN A 183 19.85 -2.40 14.44
N LEU A 184 18.97 -3.23 13.88
CA LEU A 184 18.80 -4.61 14.30
C LEU A 184 19.97 -5.47 13.83
N ASP A 185 20.55 -6.25 14.74
CA ASP A 185 21.47 -7.33 14.43
C ASP A 185 20.67 -8.64 14.43
N VAL A 186 20.33 -9.12 13.24
CA VAL A 186 19.46 -10.28 13.05
C VAL A 186 20.10 -11.56 13.59
N LEU A 187 21.43 -11.66 13.53
CA LEU A 187 22.15 -12.83 14.04
C LEU A 187 22.19 -12.84 15.57
N GLU A 188 22.30 -11.67 16.21
CA GLU A 188 22.20 -11.57 17.66
C GLU A 188 20.77 -11.88 18.14
N ILE A 189 19.75 -11.38 17.42
CA ILE A 189 18.34 -11.70 17.69
C ILE A 189 18.09 -13.22 17.57
N ALA A 190 18.66 -13.87 16.56
CA ALA A 190 18.50 -15.32 16.37
C ALA A 190 19.12 -16.15 17.50
N ARG A 191 20.19 -15.64 18.13
CA ARG A 191 20.89 -16.33 19.22
C ARG A 191 20.17 -16.19 20.56
N ASP A 192 19.76 -14.97 20.92
CA ASP A 192 19.06 -14.70 22.18
C ASP A 192 18.10 -13.49 22.02
N PRO A 193 16.88 -13.73 21.51
CA PRO A 193 15.93 -12.65 21.23
C PRO A 193 15.48 -11.92 22.49
N GLY A 194 15.40 -12.63 23.63
CA GLY A 194 14.95 -12.04 24.89
C GLY A 194 15.96 -11.07 25.48
N THR A 195 17.25 -11.43 25.47
CA THR A 195 18.32 -10.51 25.92
C THR A 195 18.46 -9.32 24.96
N TYR A 196 18.38 -9.56 23.65
CA TYR A 196 18.42 -8.49 22.66
C TYR A 196 17.28 -7.48 22.85
N GLN A 197 16.05 -7.98 23.03
CA GLN A 197 14.86 -7.15 23.27
C GLN A 197 15.03 -6.28 24.53
N ARG A 198 15.49 -6.84 25.65
CA ARG A 198 15.73 -6.05 26.89
C ARG A 198 16.74 -4.92 26.68
N ARG A 199 17.82 -5.17 25.93
CA ARG A 199 18.81 -4.13 25.60
C ARG A 199 18.21 -3.02 24.75
N LEU A 200 17.43 -3.38 23.73
CA LEU A 200 16.75 -2.42 22.88
C LEU A 200 15.76 -1.57 23.69
N LEU A 201 14.96 -2.17 24.56
CA LEU A 201 14.00 -1.45 25.41
C LEU A 201 14.72 -0.51 26.39
N ALA A 202 15.80 -0.95 27.02
CA ALA A 202 16.62 -0.09 27.89
C ALA A 202 17.22 1.11 27.12
N TRP A 203 17.66 0.90 25.87
CA TRP A 203 18.10 1.98 25.01
C TRP A 203 16.96 2.95 24.65
N ALA A 204 15.77 2.42 24.36
CA ALA A 204 14.60 3.25 24.06
C ALA A 204 14.22 4.11 25.27
N GLU A 205 14.32 3.58 26.49
CA GLU A 205 14.12 4.31 27.74
C GLU A 205 15.10 5.47 27.90
N ALA A 206 16.39 5.19 27.68
CA ALA A 206 17.47 6.15 27.86
C ALA A 206 17.57 7.19 26.72
N SER A 207 16.90 6.95 25.60
CA SER A 207 16.90 7.83 24.44
C SER A 207 16.12 9.12 24.72
N ASP A 208 16.56 10.24 24.15
CA ASP A 208 15.89 11.55 24.24
C ASP A 208 14.38 11.43 23.92
N ALA A 209 13.55 11.81 24.88
CA ALA A 209 12.09 11.73 24.78
C ALA A 209 11.52 12.68 23.71
N ASN A 210 12.25 13.75 23.35
CA ASN A 210 11.85 14.69 22.30
C ASN A 210 12.20 14.20 20.89
N ARG A 211 13.01 13.14 20.79
CA ARG A 211 13.37 12.53 19.51
C ARG A 211 12.52 11.30 19.23
N PRO A 212 12.02 11.13 18.00
CA PRO A 212 11.40 9.88 17.58
C PRO A 212 12.40 8.72 17.68
N LEU A 213 11.89 7.54 17.99
CA LEU A 213 12.65 6.30 17.92
C LEU A 213 12.62 5.77 16.48
N LEU A 214 13.75 5.30 15.97
CA LEU A 214 13.84 4.58 14.70
C LEU A 214 14.54 3.24 14.93
N ILE A 215 13.80 2.16 14.74
CA ILE A 215 14.30 0.79 14.82
C ILE A 215 14.21 0.19 13.43
N TYR A 216 15.33 -0.27 12.89
CA TYR A 216 15.39 -0.71 11.50
C TYR A 216 16.28 -1.94 11.31
N SER A 217 15.88 -2.85 10.40
CA SER A 217 16.71 -3.96 9.92
C SER A 217 17.30 -3.70 8.53
N THR A 218 16.97 -2.54 7.94
CA THR A 218 17.48 -2.13 6.65
C THR A 218 19.02 -2.12 6.66
N ASP A 219 19.62 -2.85 5.73
CA ASP A 219 21.07 -3.00 5.61
C ASP A 219 21.50 -2.90 4.15
N ASP A 220 22.81 -2.82 3.91
CA ASP A 220 23.34 -2.94 2.56
C ASP A 220 23.13 -4.37 1.99
N PRO A 221 23.20 -4.55 0.65
CA PRO A 221 22.99 -5.86 0.04
C PRO A 221 23.96 -6.96 0.52
N GLU A 222 25.13 -6.61 1.04
CA GLU A 222 26.11 -7.58 1.56
C GLU A 222 25.71 -8.07 2.95
N GLY A 223 25.31 -7.16 3.85
CA GLY A 223 24.77 -7.49 5.17
C GLY A 223 23.53 -8.38 5.07
N VAL A 224 22.59 -8.02 4.19
CA VAL A 224 21.40 -8.86 3.91
C VAL A 224 21.82 -10.26 3.45
N ARG A 225 22.74 -10.37 2.47
CA ARG A 225 23.19 -11.68 1.98
C ARG A 225 23.86 -12.51 3.08
N SER A 226 24.66 -11.90 3.94
CA SER A 226 25.34 -12.60 5.03
C SER A 226 24.35 -13.23 6.02
N VAL A 227 23.32 -12.47 6.40
CA VAL A 227 22.24 -12.97 7.26
C VAL A 227 21.48 -14.10 6.56
N GLN A 228 21.12 -13.93 5.29
CA GLN A 228 20.39 -14.93 4.53
C GLN A 228 21.19 -16.22 4.30
N GLN A 229 22.52 -16.14 4.19
CA GLN A 229 23.38 -17.33 4.10
C GLN A 229 23.42 -18.12 5.42
N THR A 230 23.28 -17.43 6.54
CA THR A 230 23.38 -18.06 7.87
C THR A 230 22.03 -18.62 8.33
N LEU A 231 20.95 -17.88 8.14
CA LEU A 231 19.61 -18.22 8.63
C LEU A 231 18.66 -18.69 7.53
N GLY A 232 18.94 -18.40 6.27
CA GLY A 232 17.94 -18.51 5.19
C GLY A 232 17.08 -17.24 5.08
N ALA A 233 16.65 -16.92 3.86
CA ALA A 233 15.95 -15.67 3.58
C ALA A 233 14.58 -15.55 4.26
N ASN A 234 13.79 -16.62 4.23
CA ASN A 234 12.46 -16.62 4.84
C ASN A 234 12.55 -16.57 6.37
N GLU A 235 13.40 -17.40 6.97
CA GLU A 235 13.58 -17.44 8.43
C GLU A 235 14.08 -16.09 8.98
N ALA A 236 15.01 -15.43 8.27
CA ALA A 236 15.48 -14.10 8.64
C ALA A 236 14.35 -13.05 8.57
N ALA A 237 13.52 -13.08 7.53
CA ALA A 237 12.40 -12.15 7.39
C ALA A 237 11.34 -12.36 8.49
N GLU A 238 10.94 -13.62 8.72
CA GLU A 238 9.98 -13.98 9.77
C GLU A 238 10.49 -13.60 11.17
N LEU A 239 11.79 -13.77 11.43
CA LEU A 239 12.43 -13.38 12.68
C LEU A 239 12.35 -11.86 12.90
N ILE A 240 12.68 -11.07 11.89
CA ILE A 240 12.61 -9.60 11.94
C ILE A 240 11.17 -9.14 12.19
N GLU A 241 10.22 -9.70 11.45
CA GLU A 241 8.80 -9.37 11.56
C GLU A 241 8.25 -9.68 12.97
N SER A 242 8.51 -10.89 13.47
CA SER A 242 8.10 -11.33 14.81
C SER A 242 8.75 -10.47 15.91
N PHE A 243 10.03 -10.13 15.74
CA PHE A 243 10.75 -9.30 16.70
C PHE A 243 10.20 -7.87 16.74
N LEU A 244 10.01 -7.24 15.57
CA LEU A 244 9.47 -5.87 15.48
C LEU A 244 8.02 -5.79 15.99
N GLY A 245 7.20 -6.82 15.76
CA GLY A 245 5.84 -6.91 16.31
C GLY A 245 5.83 -6.88 17.84
N LYS A 246 6.64 -7.72 18.49
CA LYS A 246 6.79 -7.75 19.96
C LYS A 246 7.32 -6.43 20.52
N VAL A 247 8.33 -5.85 19.87
CA VAL A 247 8.88 -4.54 20.28
C VAL A 247 7.83 -3.44 20.17
N ALA A 248 6.97 -3.46 19.14
CA ALA A 248 5.89 -2.49 19.01
C ALA A 248 4.89 -2.59 20.18
N VAL A 249 4.52 -3.80 20.60
CA VAL A 249 3.62 -4.03 21.74
C VAL A 249 4.21 -3.45 23.03
N GLU A 250 5.46 -3.75 23.35
CA GLU A 250 6.12 -3.24 24.56
C GLU A 250 6.25 -1.71 24.53
N LEU A 251 6.72 -1.14 23.43
CA LEU A 251 6.90 0.31 23.32
C LEU A 251 5.58 1.09 23.38
N THR A 252 4.50 0.53 22.85
CA THR A 252 3.16 1.14 22.95
C THR A 252 2.54 0.95 24.32
N THR A 253 2.84 -0.15 25.04
CA THR A 253 2.27 -0.39 26.36
C THR A 253 3.00 0.43 27.42
N ASP A 254 4.34 0.40 27.43
CA ASP A 254 5.15 0.84 28.56
C ASP A 254 5.93 2.14 28.30
N PHE A 255 6.14 2.53 27.04
CA PHE A 255 7.02 3.66 26.68
C PHE A 255 6.28 4.88 26.10
N GLY A 256 4.95 4.90 26.24
CA GLY A 256 4.13 6.04 25.82
C GLY A 256 4.11 6.28 24.31
N VAL A 257 4.52 5.30 23.49
CA VAL A 257 4.45 5.40 22.03
C VAL A 257 2.97 5.41 21.61
N ARG A 258 2.57 6.44 20.88
CA ARG A 258 1.21 6.58 20.34
C ARG A 258 1.16 6.93 18.86
N ARG A 259 2.30 7.27 18.27
CA ARG A 259 2.45 7.62 16.85
C ARG A 259 3.43 6.66 16.22
N LEU A 260 2.96 5.82 15.30
CA LEU A 260 3.71 4.71 14.75
C LEU A 260 3.78 4.79 13.23
N ILE A 261 4.98 4.71 12.68
CA ILE A 261 5.22 4.59 11.25
C ILE A 261 5.87 3.24 11.01
N VAL A 262 5.30 2.42 10.13
CA VAL A 262 5.86 1.09 9.80
C VAL A 262 6.20 1.05 8.31
N ALA A 263 7.44 0.70 7.97
CA ALA A 263 7.93 0.59 6.60
C ALA A 263 8.23 -0.88 6.23
N GLY A 264 7.48 -1.39 5.24
CA GLY A 264 7.48 -2.78 4.80
C GLY A 264 6.09 -3.41 4.91
N GLY A 265 5.63 -4.12 3.89
CA GLY A 265 4.26 -4.67 3.85
C GLY A 265 4.07 -5.78 4.89
N GLU A 266 5.00 -6.71 4.91
CA GLU A 266 5.05 -7.85 5.81
C GLU A 266 5.29 -7.38 7.26
N THR A 267 6.22 -6.43 7.46
CA THR A 267 6.44 -5.75 8.75
C THR A 267 5.18 -5.05 9.25
N SER A 268 4.48 -4.34 8.37
CA SER A 268 3.20 -3.70 8.71
C SER A 268 2.16 -4.73 9.14
N GLY A 269 2.06 -5.85 8.42
CA GLY A 269 1.16 -6.95 8.76
C GLY A 269 1.47 -7.56 10.13
N ALA A 270 2.75 -7.81 10.43
CA ALA A 270 3.18 -8.36 11.71
C ALA A 270 2.90 -7.41 12.88
N VAL A 271 3.26 -6.14 12.75
CA VAL A 271 3.05 -5.13 13.79
C VAL A 271 1.56 -4.91 14.07
N VAL A 272 0.73 -4.77 13.04
CA VAL A 272 -0.73 -4.60 13.20
C VAL A 272 -1.37 -5.80 13.89
N ARG A 273 -0.95 -7.02 13.50
CA ARG A 273 -1.43 -8.27 14.09
C ARG A 273 -1.06 -8.38 15.56
N ASP A 274 0.19 -8.14 15.92
CA ASP A 274 0.68 -8.30 17.29
C ASP A 274 0.12 -7.21 18.23
N LEU A 275 -0.10 -5.99 17.72
CA LEU A 275 -0.83 -4.93 18.43
C LEU A 275 -2.35 -5.22 18.56
N GLY A 276 -2.85 -6.30 17.94
CA GLY A 276 -4.26 -6.67 18.01
C GLY A 276 -5.21 -5.70 17.30
N ILE A 277 -4.70 -4.91 16.35
CA ILE A 277 -5.49 -3.89 15.65
C ILE A 277 -6.39 -4.57 14.61
N ARG A 278 -7.70 -4.40 14.77
CA ARG A 278 -8.71 -5.02 13.90
C ARG A 278 -9.35 -4.05 12.91
N ALA A 279 -9.27 -2.76 13.18
CA ALA A 279 -9.85 -1.73 12.34
C ALA A 279 -9.08 -0.41 12.47
N LEU A 280 -9.07 0.35 11.37
CA LEU A 280 -8.41 1.64 11.25
C LEU A 280 -9.41 2.66 10.70
N LYS A 281 -9.46 3.83 11.33
CA LYS A 281 -10.08 5.02 10.74
C LYS A 281 -9.07 5.68 9.80
N ILE A 282 -9.43 5.87 8.54
CA ILE A 282 -8.57 6.49 7.54
C ILE A 282 -8.56 8.01 7.71
N GLY A 283 -7.36 8.59 7.73
CA GLY A 283 -7.11 10.02 7.87
C GLY A 283 -6.48 10.65 6.62
N PRO A 284 -5.77 11.78 6.77
CA PRO A 284 -5.18 12.49 5.64
C PRO A 284 -4.04 11.70 4.98
N GLU A 285 -3.87 11.92 3.66
CA GLU A 285 -2.81 11.31 2.84
C GLU A 285 -1.45 11.97 3.15
N ILE A 286 -0.43 11.18 3.49
CA ILE A 286 0.95 11.64 3.71
C ILE A 286 1.66 11.75 2.35
N CYS A 287 1.58 10.67 1.59
CA CYS A 287 2.00 10.61 0.19
C CYS A 287 1.02 9.70 -0.58
N ALA A 288 1.13 9.67 -1.90
CA ALA A 288 0.23 8.87 -2.74
C ALA A 288 0.14 7.42 -2.24
N GLY A 289 -1.05 6.99 -1.79
CA GLY A 289 -1.31 5.63 -1.31
C GLY A 289 -0.91 5.32 0.14
N VAL A 290 -0.42 6.30 0.92
CA VAL A 290 -0.09 6.12 2.34
C VAL A 290 -0.76 7.21 3.19
N PRO A 291 -1.91 6.91 3.82
CA PRO A 291 -2.55 7.82 4.74
C PRO A 291 -2.06 7.63 6.18
N TRP A 292 -2.23 8.66 7.00
CA TRP A 292 -2.35 8.47 8.44
C TRP A 292 -3.65 7.74 8.76
N THR A 293 -3.61 6.88 9.77
CA THR A 293 -4.78 6.17 10.27
C THR A 293 -4.83 6.20 11.78
N GLN A 294 -5.99 5.92 12.36
CA GLN A 294 -6.17 5.76 13.80
C GLN A 294 -6.73 4.37 14.12
N SER A 295 -6.15 3.67 15.10
CA SER A 295 -6.68 2.39 15.59
C SER A 295 -8.06 2.52 16.25
N ILE A 296 -8.90 1.50 16.05
CA ILE A 296 -10.23 1.38 16.67
C ILE A 296 -10.22 0.19 17.64
N GLY A 297 -10.81 0.36 18.83
CA GLY A 297 -11.02 -0.73 19.80
C GLY A 297 -9.99 -0.80 20.95
N GLY A 298 -9.31 0.30 21.26
CA GLY A 298 -8.37 0.42 22.37
C GLY A 298 -7.89 1.87 22.56
N PRO A 299 -6.82 2.11 23.33
CA PRO A 299 -6.15 3.42 23.36
C PRO A 299 -5.79 3.86 21.93
N PRO A 300 -6.07 5.12 21.55
CA PRO A 300 -5.89 5.57 20.18
C PRO A 300 -4.41 5.57 19.81
N LEU A 301 -4.08 4.88 18.71
CA LEU A 301 -2.77 4.88 18.08
C LEU A 301 -2.90 5.51 16.70
N ALA A 302 -2.07 6.53 16.42
CA ALA A 302 -1.89 7.03 15.06
C ALA A 302 -0.90 6.12 14.35
N ILE A 303 -1.28 5.58 13.19
CA ILE A 303 -0.48 4.58 12.47
C ILE A 303 -0.39 4.94 10.99
N ALA A 304 0.82 4.95 10.44
CA ALA A 304 1.08 5.03 9.00
C ALA A 304 1.76 3.74 8.55
N LEU A 305 1.15 3.03 7.59
CA LEU A 305 1.67 1.77 7.05
C LEU A 305 2.17 2.02 5.63
N LYS A 306 3.50 1.99 5.44
CA LYS A 306 4.16 2.35 4.19
C LYS A 306 4.72 1.10 3.52
N SER A 307 4.26 0.80 2.31
CA SER A 307 4.91 -0.21 1.47
C SER A 307 6.34 0.23 1.10
N GLY A 308 7.22 -0.72 0.80
CA GLY A 308 8.66 -0.48 0.62
C GLY A 308 8.98 0.66 -0.34
N ASN A 309 8.41 0.63 -1.55
CA ASN A 309 8.74 1.59 -2.63
C ASN A 309 7.96 2.92 -2.58
N PHE A 310 7.17 3.17 -1.54
CA PHE A 310 6.33 4.37 -1.44
C PHE A 310 7.02 5.49 -0.66
N GLY A 311 6.66 6.73 -0.99
CA GLY A 311 7.18 7.95 -0.38
C GLY A 311 8.52 8.39 -0.96
N ASP A 312 8.80 9.69 -0.87
CA ASP A 312 10.11 10.25 -1.21
C ASP A 312 11.12 10.05 -0.05
N GLU A 313 12.33 10.58 -0.20
CA GLU A 313 13.36 10.52 0.85
C GLU A 313 12.98 11.27 2.14
N ASN A 314 12.01 12.20 2.09
CA ASN A 314 11.54 12.98 3.23
C ASN A 314 10.36 12.33 3.96
N PHE A 315 9.83 11.20 3.46
CA PHE A 315 8.61 10.59 3.94
C PHE A 315 8.48 10.53 5.47
N PHE A 316 9.51 10.06 6.18
CA PHE A 316 9.47 9.96 7.64
C PHE A 316 9.37 11.31 8.33
N HIS A 317 10.04 12.34 7.81
CA HIS A 317 9.95 13.69 8.36
C HIS A 317 8.56 14.27 8.12
N THR A 318 8.08 14.24 6.88
CA THR A 318 6.73 14.71 6.49
C THR A 318 5.65 14.02 7.31
N ALA A 319 5.73 12.70 7.47
CA ALA A 319 4.77 11.93 8.26
C ALA A 319 4.73 12.40 9.73
N LEU A 320 5.89 12.61 10.35
CA LEU A 320 5.99 13.06 11.74
C LEU A 320 5.47 14.48 11.94
N GLU A 321 5.73 15.39 11.00
CA GLU A 321 5.24 16.78 11.06
C GLU A 321 3.71 16.85 10.97
N MET A 322 3.07 15.96 10.20
CA MET A 322 1.61 15.93 10.09
C MET A 322 0.87 15.57 11.40
N LEU A 323 1.59 15.00 12.38
CA LEU A 323 1.05 14.68 13.71
C LEU A 323 1.71 15.50 14.85
N ALA A 324 2.43 16.56 14.51
CA ALA A 324 3.06 17.45 15.48
C ALA A 324 2.06 18.45 16.07
#